data_AF-E2APT5-F1
#
_entry.id   AF-E2APT5-F1
#
_cell.length_a   1.000
_cell.length_b   1.000
_cell.length_c   1.000
_cell.angle_alpha   90.00
_cell.angle_beta   90.00
_cell.angle_gamma   90.00
#
_symmetry.space_group_name_H-M   'P 1'
#
loop_
_entity.id
_entity.type
_entity.pdbx_description
1 polymer ?
#
loop_
_entity_poly.entity_id
_entity_poly.type
_entity_poly.pdbx_seq_one_letter_code
_entity_poly.pdbx_strand_id
1 'polypeptide(L)'
;MLDRNFTNEETKDSIGSSVAGPNRKPVIEQGSLQTVLQTLVTKDMLGIIRRHGASVVALIINFSDTSVTADASTWMNIPEQLIVYASSVHSKLLAGSRIDTTRITIPGSASVGLTSANLAYNYEFLLI
;
A
#
# COMPACT_ATOMS: atom_id res chain seq x y z
N MET A 1 -36.13 18.42 -9.10
CA MET A 1 -35.55 17.60 -10.19
C MET A 1 -35.31 18.50 -11.38
N LEU A 2 -34.10 18.51 -11.91
CA LEU A 2 -33.75 18.68 -13.33
C LEU A 2 -32.21 18.74 -13.44
N ASP A 3 -31.68 17.98 -14.39
CA ASP A 3 -30.27 17.62 -14.46
C ASP A 3 -29.41 18.71 -15.13
N ARG A 4 -28.13 18.76 -14.78
CA ARG A 4 -27.12 19.49 -15.58
C ARG A 4 -25.84 18.68 -15.70
N ASN A 5 -25.63 18.17 -16.92
CA ASN A 5 -24.35 17.60 -17.36
C ASN A 5 -23.23 18.64 -17.27
N PHE A 6 -22.04 18.21 -16.88
CA PHE A 6 -20.81 18.96 -17.07
C PHE A 6 -20.07 18.39 -18.28
N THR A 7 -19.81 19.24 -19.27
CA THR A 7 -18.86 18.99 -20.36
C THR A 7 -17.84 20.11 -20.37
N ASN A 8 -16.58 19.75 -20.62
CA ASN A 8 -15.40 20.56 -20.33
C ASN A 8 -15.11 21.57 -21.45
N GLU A 9 -14.65 22.79 -21.11
CA GLU A 9 -13.50 23.47 -21.74
C GLU A 9 -13.34 24.92 -21.22
N GLU A 10 -12.27 25.17 -20.45
CA GLU A 10 -11.46 26.41 -20.28
C GLU A 10 -10.60 26.19 -19.02
N THR A 11 -9.33 26.59 -18.91
CA THR A 11 -8.52 27.47 -19.77
C THR A 11 -7.08 26.93 -19.83
N LYS A 12 -6.38 27.06 -20.96
CA LYS A 12 -4.92 27.06 -21.00
C LYS A 12 -4.46 28.51 -20.95
N ASP A 13 -3.53 28.84 -20.05
CA ASP A 13 -2.39 29.67 -20.44
C ASP A 13 -1.17 29.58 -19.50
N SER A 14 -0.01 29.65 -20.14
CA SER A 14 1.38 29.66 -19.64
C SER A 14 1.67 30.87 -18.71
N ILE A 15 2.68 30.98 -17.82
CA ILE A 15 4.05 30.41 -17.69
C ILE A 15 4.43 30.45 -16.17
N GLY A 16 5.29 29.62 -15.54
CA GLY A 16 5.97 28.37 -15.95
C GLY A 16 7.46 28.29 -15.53
N SER A 17 7.79 27.73 -14.34
CA SER A 17 9.18 27.35 -13.96
C SER A 17 9.23 26.12 -13.03
N SER A 18 9.86 25.03 -13.51
CA SER A 18 10.28 23.79 -12.81
C SER A 18 9.21 23.05 -11.96
N VAL A 19 8.95 21.76 -12.13
CA VAL A 19 9.89 20.66 -12.35
C VAL A 19 9.35 19.67 -13.40
N ALA A 20 10.24 19.09 -14.20
CA ALA A 20 9.90 18.02 -15.15
C ALA A 20 9.26 16.82 -14.42
N GLY A 21 8.07 16.40 -14.85
CA GLY A 21 7.24 15.49 -14.06
C GLY A 21 7.78 14.06 -13.92
N PRO A 22 7.29 13.30 -12.93
CA PRO A 22 7.45 11.86 -12.95
C PRO A 22 6.62 11.32 -14.13
N ASN A 23 7.28 10.60 -15.04
CA ASN A 23 6.62 9.79 -16.05
C ASN A 23 5.84 8.67 -15.32
N ARG A 24 4.56 8.94 -15.01
CA ARG A 24 3.69 8.05 -14.23
C ARG A 24 3.39 6.80 -15.06
N LYS A 25 4.29 5.81 -14.98
CA LYS A 25 4.06 4.49 -15.58
C LYS A 25 2.71 3.94 -15.10
N PRO A 26 1.88 3.37 -15.99
CA PRO A 26 0.47 3.08 -15.71
C PRO A 26 0.26 1.83 -14.84
N VAL A 27 0.74 1.88 -13.60
CA VAL A 27 0.38 0.92 -12.53
C VAL A 27 -1.00 1.28 -11.92
N ILE A 28 -1.54 2.47 -12.25
CA ILE A 28 -2.84 2.96 -11.78
C ILE A 28 -3.97 2.76 -12.81
N GLU A 29 -3.67 2.50 -14.09
CA GLU A 29 -4.68 2.60 -15.17
C GLU A 29 -5.33 1.29 -15.63
N GLN A 30 -4.72 0.11 -15.46
CA GLN A 30 -5.28 -1.15 -15.99
C GLN A 30 -5.19 -2.32 -15.01
N GLY A 31 -6.32 -2.61 -14.37
CA GLY A 31 -6.54 -3.70 -13.43
C GLY A 31 -7.67 -3.33 -12.46
N SER A 32 -8.59 -4.25 -12.16
CA SER A 32 -9.70 -3.94 -11.24
C SER A 32 -9.18 -3.75 -9.81
N LEU A 33 -9.01 -2.48 -9.41
CA LEU A 33 -8.43 -2.11 -8.13
C LEU A 33 -9.40 -2.40 -6.97
N GLN A 34 -9.43 -3.66 -6.53
CA GLN A 34 -10.04 -4.03 -5.26
C GLN A 34 -9.13 -3.53 -4.12
N THR A 35 -9.30 -2.27 -3.75
CA THR A 35 -8.78 -1.75 -2.47
C THR A 35 -9.72 -2.20 -1.37
N VAL A 36 -9.36 -3.31 -0.71
CA VAL A 36 -10.07 -3.77 0.48
C VAL A 36 -9.46 -3.03 1.67
N LEU A 37 -10.25 -2.12 2.25
CA LEU A 37 -10.00 -1.54 3.57
C LEU A 37 -10.54 -2.51 4.61
N GLN A 38 -9.64 -3.22 5.31
CA GLN A 38 -10.01 -4.16 6.37
C GLN A 38 -9.57 -3.63 7.73
N THR A 39 -10.47 -2.87 8.36
CA THR A 39 -10.50 -2.57 9.79
C THR A 39 -11.12 -3.81 10.46
N LEU A 40 -10.56 -4.53 11.44
CA LEU A 40 -9.66 -4.20 12.56
C LEU A 40 -9.13 -5.55 13.15
N VAL A 41 -7.83 -5.77 13.43
CA VAL A 41 -7.40 -6.96 14.25
C VAL A 41 -7.51 -6.65 15.74
N THR A 42 -6.94 -5.50 16.07
CA THR A 42 -6.87 -4.86 17.38
C THR A 42 -7.20 -3.40 17.14
N LYS A 43 -7.62 -2.66 18.17
CA LYS A 43 -8.06 -1.26 18.04
C LYS A 43 -7.03 -0.32 17.40
N ASP A 44 -5.79 -0.78 17.31
CA ASP A 44 -4.61 0.01 17.04
C ASP A 44 -3.93 -0.34 15.69
N MET A 45 -4.50 -1.24 14.87
CA MET A 45 -3.91 -1.57 13.55
C MET A 45 -4.87 -1.36 12.37
N LEU A 46 -4.33 -0.78 11.29
CA LEU A 46 -4.98 -0.65 9.98
C LEU A 46 -4.24 -1.45 8.91
N GLY A 47 -4.99 -2.22 8.12
CA GLY A 47 -4.51 -2.97 6.97
C GLY A 47 -5.15 -2.46 5.68
N ILE A 48 -4.32 -2.11 4.71
CA ILE A 48 -4.73 -1.70 3.36
C ILE A 48 -4.17 -2.72 2.37
N ILE A 49 -5.02 -3.29 1.51
CA ILE A 49 -4.61 -4.30 0.54
C ILE A 49 -4.94 -3.83 -0.88
N ARG A 50 -3.99 -3.98 -1.80
CA ARG A 50 -4.20 -3.91 -3.25
C ARG A 50 -3.84 -5.24 -3.89
N ARG A 51 -4.63 -5.68 -4.87
CA ARG A 51 -4.44 -6.96 -5.58
C ARG A 51 -4.46 -6.75 -7.09
N HIS A 52 -3.66 -7.54 -7.79
CA HIS A 52 -3.69 -7.65 -9.24
C HIS A 52 -3.37 -9.10 -9.66
N GLY A 53 -4.41 -9.85 -10.07
CA GLY A 53 -4.33 -11.30 -10.21
C GLY A 53 -3.90 -11.96 -8.89
N ALA A 54 -2.87 -12.81 -8.94
CA ALA A 54 -2.27 -13.43 -7.75
C ALA A 54 -1.31 -12.51 -6.98
N SER A 55 -1.02 -11.30 -7.48
CA SER A 55 -0.05 -10.39 -6.86
C SER A 55 -0.71 -9.49 -5.81
N VAL A 56 -0.05 -9.29 -4.68
CA VAL A 56 -0.53 -8.50 -3.55
C VAL A 56 0.48 -7.40 -3.20
N VAL A 57 -0.03 -6.23 -2.85
CA VAL A 57 0.67 -5.18 -2.09
C VAL A 57 -0.18 -4.90 -0.85
N ALA A 58 0.43 -4.96 0.33
CA ALA A 58 -0.23 -4.66 1.60
C ALA A 58 0.53 -3.57 2.35
N LEU A 59 -0.19 -2.67 3.00
CA LEU A 59 0.34 -1.70 3.96
C LEU A 59 -0.32 -1.97 5.30
N ILE A 60 0.51 -2.21 6.32
CA ILE A 60 0.08 -2.37 7.71
C ILE A 60 0.61 -1.18 8.50
N ILE A 61 -0.25 -0.53 9.26
CA ILE A 61 0.09 0.61 10.14
C ILE A 61 -0.32 0.25 11.55
N ASN A 62 0.61 0.36 12.50
CA ASN A 62 0.34 0.27 13.93
C ASN A 62 0.32 1.67 14.54
N PHE A 63 -0.82 2.03 15.15
CA PHE A 63 -1.08 3.29 15.81
C PHE A 63 -0.81 3.27 17.31
N SER A 64 -0.58 2.11 17.94
CA SER A 64 -0.15 2.07 19.35
C SER A 64 1.34 2.38 19.48
N ASP A 65 1.75 2.82 20.67
CA ASP A 65 3.17 3.02 21.01
C ASP A 65 3.90 1.70 21.34
N THR A 66 3.22 0.55 21.19
CA THR A 66 3.73 -0.79 21.57
C THR A 66 3.71 -1.74 20.38
N SER A 67 4.59 -2.73 20.37
CA SER A 67 4.59 -3.75 19.30
C SER A 67 3.32 -4.60 19.35
N VAL A 68 2.66 -4.77 18.20
CA VAL A 68 1.49 -5.65 18.03
C VAL A 68 1.88 -6.84 17.18
N THR A 69 1.52 -8.05 17.61
CA THR A 69 1.70 -9.29 16.84
C THR A 69 0.35 -9.83 16.39
N ALA A 70 0.23 -10.20 15.11
CA ALA A 70 -1.02 -10.65 14.51
C ALA A 70 -0.82 -11.70 13.41
N ASP A 71 -1.90 -12.45 13.14
CA ASP A 71 -2.07 -13.21 11.90
C ASP A 71 -2.67 -12.29 10.83
N ALA A 72 -1.80 -11.67 10.05
CA ALA A 72 -2.19 -10.82 8.93
C ALA A 72 -2.71 -11.64 7.75
N SER A 73 -2.26 -12.89 7.55
CA SER A 73 -2.81 -13.79 6.53
C SER A 73 -4.31 -14.00 6.70
N THR A 74 -4.76 -14.36 7.91
CA THR A 74 -6.18 -14.56 8.21
C THR A 74 -6.97 -13.24 8.19
N TRP A 75 -6.45 -12.17 8.81
CA TRP A 75 -7.13 -10.87 8.84
C TRP A 75 -7.32 -10.26 7.46
N MET A 76 -6.24 -10.20 6.67
CA MET A 76 -6.17 -9.48 5.40
C MET A 76 -6.42 -10.40 4.19
N ASN A 77 -6.62 -11.70 4.41
CA ASN A 77 -6.71 -12.73 3.38
C ASN A 77 -5.50 -12.71 2.41
N ILE A 78 -4.28 -12.51 2.95
CA ILE A 78 -3.04 -12.39 2.17
C ILE A 78 -2.21 -13.68 2.25
N PRO A 79 -1.32 -13.95 1.26
CA PRO A 79 -0.44 -15.12 1.30
C PRO A 79 0.45 -15.14 2.56
N GLU A 80 0.62 -16.32 3.15
CA GLU A 80 1.41 -16.57 4.37
C GLU A 80 2.87 -16.11 4.28
N GLN A 81 3.40 -15.92 3.06
CA GLN A 81 4.73 -15.37 2.82
C GLN A 81 4.69 -14.20 1.84
N LEU A 82 5.24 -13.06 2.28
CA LEU A 82 5.46 -11.86 1.46
C LEU A 82 6.89 -11.34 1.64
N ILE A 83 7.29 -10.39 0.79
CA ILE A 83 8.54 -9.64 0.91
C ILE A 83 8.27 -8.31 1.58
N VAL A 84 9.10 -7.91 2.55
CA VAL A 84 9.12 -6.53 3.06
C VAL A 84 9.60 -5.61 1.93
N TYR A 85 8.71 -4.79 1.39
CA TYR A 85 9.03 -3.80 0.37
C TYR A 85 9.68 -2.57 0.99
N ALA A 86 9.04 -2.00 2.02
CA ALA A 86 9.52 -0.85 2.77
C ALA A 86 9.04 -0.93 4.22
N SER A 87 9.71 -0.23 5.12
CA SER A 87 9.36 -0.19 6.53
C SER A 87 9.79 1.16 7.13
N SER A 88 9.14 1.59 8.21
CA SER A 88 9.58 2.80 8.92
C SER A 88 11.02 2.62 9.46
N VAL A 89 11.80 3.71 9.47
CA VAL A 89 13.24 3.73 9.77
C VAL A 89 13.62 3.05 11.10
N HIS A 90 12.72 3.03 12.09
CA HIS A 90 12.95 2.44 13.41
C HIS A 90 12.35 1.03 13.60
N SER A 91 11.70 0.46 12.56
CA SER A 91 10.99 -0.82 12.66
C SER A 91 11.91 -2.05 12.78
N LYS A 92 13.19 -1.91 12.39
CA LYS A 92 14.18 -3.00 12.23
C LYS A 92 13.81 -4.09 11.20
N LEU A 93 12.72 -3.92 10.45
CA LEU A 93 12.31 -4.83 9.39
C LEU A 93 13.09 -4.53 8.11
N LEU A 94 13.88 -5.51 7.65
CA LEU A 94 14.79 -5.34 6.52
C LEU A 94 14.03 -5.44 5.19
N ALA A 95 14.13 -4.41 4.35
CA ALA A 95 13.61 -4.45 2.98
C ALA A 95 14.25 -5.61 2.19
N GLY A 96 13.47 -6.24 1.31
CA GLY A 96 13.86 -7.44 0.57
C GLY A 96 13.78 -8.76 1.36
N SER A 97 13.59 -8.73 2.69
CA SER A 97 13.44 -9.96 3.48
C SER A 97 12.07 -10.62 3.27
N ARG A 98 12.03 -11.96 3.33
CA ARG A 98 10.77 -12.72 3.45
C ARG A 98 10.24 -12.61 4.87
N ILE A 99 8.93 -12.42 5.00
CA ILE A 99 8.22 -12.40 6.27
C ILE A 99 7.08 -13.42 6.27
N ASP A 100 6.89 -14.08 7.41
CA ASP A 100 5.74 -14.93 7.71
C ASP A 100 4.58 -14.03 8.18
N THR A 101 3.48 -14.00 7.43
CA THR A 101 2.32 -13.17 7.76
C THR A 101 1.38 -13.83 8.76
N THR A 102 1.54 -15.12 9.07
CA THR A 102 0.73 -15.82 10.09
C THR A 102 1.08 -15.35 11.50
N ARG A 103 2.26 -14.73 11.67
CA ARG A 103 2.73 -14.17 12.93
C ARG A 103 3.66 -12.98 12.73
N ILE A 104 3.15 -11.94 12.07
CA ILE A 104 3.90 -10.70 11.88
C ILE A 104 3.85 -9.85 13.16
N THR A 105 4.98 -9.29 13.55
CA THR A 105 5.09 -8.28 14.62
C THR A 105 5.38 -6.93 14.01
N ILE A 106 4.46 -5.98 14.18
CA ILE A 106 4.62 -4.58 13.78
C ILE A 106 5.03 -3.78 15.02
N PRO A 107 6.18 -3.09 15.03
CA PRO A 107 6.58 -2.24 16.14
C PRO A 107 5.59 -1.10 16.43
N GLY A 108 5.68 -0.52 17.62
CA GLY A 108 4.93 0.69 17.98
C GLY A 108 5.18 1.83 17.00
N SER A 109 4.14 2.57 16.66
CA SER A 109 4.14 3.74 15.77
C SER A 109 4.76 3.49 14.39
N ALA A 110 4.79 2.24 13.91
CA ALA A 110 5.46 1.84 12.68
C ALA A 110 4.48 1.44 11.58
N SER A 111 4.91 1.66 10.34
CA SER A 111 4.27 1.17 9.11
C SER A 111 5.18 0.21 8.35
N VAL A 112 4.57 -0.77 7.67
CA VAL A 112 5.26 -1.82 6.91
C VAL A 112 4.52 -2.04 5.60
N GLY A 113 5.26 -1.90 4.50
CA GLY A 113 4.83 -2.30 3.17
C GLY A 113 5.29 -3.72 2.85
N LEU A 114 4.36 -4.59 2.46
CA LEU A 114 4.61 -5.97 2.06
C LEU A 114 4.19 -6.16 0.59
N THR A 115 4.88 -7.03 -0.15
CA THR A 115 4.52 -7.35 -1.53
C THR A 115 4.87 -8.77 -1.95
N SER A 116 4.18 -9.30 -2.96
CA SER A 116 4.52 -10.57 -3.59
C SER A 116 5.89 -10.55 -4.25
N ALA A 117 6.64 -11.66 -4.21
CA ALA A 117 8.02 -11.71 -4.67
C ALA A 117 8.22 -11.37 -6.17
N ASN A 118 7.20 -11.57 -7.02
CA ASN A 118 7.22 -11.17 -8.43
C ASN A 118 7.15 -9.65 -8.64
N LEU A 119 6.67 -8.90 -7.65
CA LEU A 119 6.57 -7.44 -7.68
C LEU A 119 7.80 -6.76 -7.04
N ALA A 120 8.36 -7.37 -5.99
CA ALA A 120 9.44 -6.81 -5.17
C ALA A 120 10.71 -6.39 -5.95
N TYR A 121 10.95 -6.96 -7.14
CA TYR A 121 12.13 -6.68 -7.97
C TYR A 121 11.84 -5.84 -9.22
N ASN A 122 10.58 -5.45 -9.46
CA ASN A 122 10.13 -4.94 -10.76
C ASN A 122 9.43 -3.57 -10.72
N TYR A 123 9.08 -3.05 -9.54
CA TYR A 123 8.31 -1.80 -9.43
C TYR A 123 8.68 -0.97 -8.18
N GLU A 124 8.87 0.32 -8.40
CA GLU A 124 8.77 1.37 -7.39
C GLU A 124 7.27 1.54 -7.03
N PHE A 125 6.80 0.84 -6.00
CA PHE A 125 5.48 1.12 -5.41
C PHE A 125 5.59 2.31 -4.46
N LEU A 126 4.98 3.43 -4.83
CA LEU A 126 4.82 4.54 -3.91
C LEU A 126 3.79 4.13 -2.84
N LEU A 127 4.27 3.82 -1.64
CA LEU A 127 3.44 3.81 -0.44
C LEU A 127 3.21 5.29 -0.08
N ILE A 128 1.95 5.69 -0.26
CA ILE A 128 1.39 7.00 0.14
C ILE A 128 1.42 7.20 1.65
#